data_AF-B7IJI2-F1
#
_entry.id   AF-B7IJI2-F1
#
_cell.length_a   1.000
_cell.length_b   1.000
_cell.length_c   1.000
_cell.angle_alpha   90.00
_cell.angle_beta   90.00
_cell.angle_gamma   90.00
#
_symmetry.space_group_name_H-M   'P 1'
#
loop_
_entity.id
_entity.type
_entity.pdbx_description
1 polymer ?
#
loop_
_entity_poly.entity_id
_entity_poly.type
_entity_poly.pdbx_seq_one_letter_code
_entity_poly.pdbx_strand_id
1 'polypeptide(L)' 'MSLYYKKIREQLGHELIFMPSVAAIIKNKQGDILSRINGQ' A
#
# COMPACT_ATOMS: atom_id res chain seq x y z
N MET A 1 3.32 5.60 6.42
CA MET A 1 2.76 6.45 5.34
C MET A 1 3.84 7.42 4.87
N SER A 2 3.97 7.69 3.57
CA SER A 2 4.99 8.63 3.07
C SER A 2 4.71 10.07 3.55
N LEU A 3 5.74 10.93 3.57
CA LEU A 3 5.59 12.33 3.99
C LEU A 3 4.60 13.11 3.09
N TYR A 4 4.56 12.79 1.79
CA TYR A 4 3.63 13.39 0.84
C TYR A 4 2.17 13.16 1.25
N TYR A 5 1.77 11.89 1.44
CA TYR A 5 0.39 11.57 1.83
C TYR A 5 0.07 11.99 3.28
N LYS A 6 1.08 12.08 4.16
CA LYS A 6 0.90 12.64 5.50
C LYS A 6 0.46 14.11 5.45
N LYS A 7 1.14 14.94 4.64
CA LYS A 7 0.77 16.36 4.44
C LYS A 7 -0.62 16.52 3.85
N ILE A 8 -0.98 15.68 2.86
CA ILE A 8 -2.33 15.68 2.28
C ILE A 8 -3.39 15.32 3.33
N ARG A 9 -3.12 14.31 4.18
CA ARG A 9 -4.05 13.92 5.26
C ARG A 9 -4.21 15.03 6.31
N GLU A 10 -3.15 15.74 6.67
CA GLU A 10 -3.22 16.89 7.59
C GLU A 10 -4.12 18.01 7.05
N GLN A 11 -4.21 18.19 5.72
CA GLN A 11 -5.05 19.19 5.07
C GLN A 11 -6.51 18.74 4.88
N LEU A 12 -6.74 17.46 4.57
CA LEU A 12 -8.06 16.94 4.21
C LEU A 12 -8.83 16.31 5.38
N GLY A 13 -8.24 16.23 6.58
CA GLY A 13 -8.92 15.70 7.77
C GLY A 13 -9.31 14.24 7.59
N HIS A 14 -10.61 13.94 7.49
CA HIS A 14 -11.14 12.58 7.29
C HIS A 14 -11.71 12.32 5.89
N GLU A 15 -11.61 13.28 4.98
CA GLU A 15 -12.09 13.13 3.61
C GLU A 15 -11.33 12.04 2.84
N LEU A 16 -11.95 11.56 1.77
CA LEU A 16 -11.41 10.50 0.92
C LEU A 16 -10.15 11.00 0.17
N ILE A 17 -9.08 10.21 0.23
CA ILE A 17 -7.88 10.42 -0.60
C ILE A 17 -7.83 9.32 -1.66
N PHE A 18 -7.94 9.70 -2.92
CA PHE A 18 -7.73 8.77 -4.03
C PHE A 18 -6.23 8.55 -4.21
N MET A 19 -5.74 7.37 -3.83
CA MET A 19 -4.31 7.08 -3.70
C MET A 19 -3.82 6.11 -4.79
N PRO A 20 -3.16 6.60 -5.86
CA PRO A 20 -2.42 5.75 -6.78
C PRO A 20 -1.42 4.88 -6.01
N SER A 21 -1.45 3.58 -6.28
CA SER A 21 -0.68 2.56 -5.58
C SER A 21 -0.14 1.51 -6.56
N VAL A 22 0.83 0.72 -6.11
CA VAL A 22 1.41 -0.37 -6.88
C VAL A 22 1.28 -1.68 -6.13
N ALA A 23 1.07 -2.77 -6.87
CA ALA A 23 1.09 -4.13 -6.35
C ALA A 23 2.02 -4.97 -7.24
N ALA A 24 2.67 -5.98 -6.64
CA ALA A 24 3.58 -6.87 -7.36
C ALA A 24 3.13 -8.32 -7.22
N ILE A 25 3.33 -9.09 -8.29
CA ILE A 25 3.26 -10.56 -8.26
C ILE A 25 4.71 -11.06 -8.22
N ILE A 26 5.11 -11.64 -7.09
CA ILE A 26 6.48 -12.16 -6.89
C ILE A 26 6.38 -13.68 -6.78
N LYS A 27 7.19 -14.38 -7.58
CA LYS A 27 7.29 -15.85 -7.56
C LYS A 27 8.68 -16.29 -7.10
N ASN A 28 8.74 -17.33 -6.27
CA ASN A 28 10.02 -17.98 -5.95
C ASN A 28 10.46 -18.91 -7.11
N LYS A 29 11.60 -19.60 -6.95
CA LYS A 29 12.11 -20.55 -7.96
C LYS A 29 11.20 -21.76 -8.17
N GLN A 30 10.40 -22.12 -7.17
CA GLN A 30 9.45 -23.23 -7.20
C GLN A 30 8.11 -22.82 -7.85
N GLY A 31 7.90 -21.53 -8.10
CA GLY A 31 6.68 -20.99 -8.71
C GLY A 31 5.63 -20.49 -7.72
N ASP A 32 5.88 -20.58 -6.41
CA ASP A 32 4.94 -20.13 -5.38
C ASP A 32 4.85 -18.61 -5.36
N ILE A 33 3.63 -18.09 -5.18
CA ILE A 33 3.37 -16.65 -5.12
C ILE A 33 3.56 -16.15 -3.69
N LEU A 34 4.42 -15.14 -3.53
CA LEU A 34 4.59 -14.44 -2.26
C LEU A 34 3.28 -13.75 -1.87
N SER A 35 2.65 -14.27 -0.82
CA SER A 35 1.43 -13.69 -0.25
C SER A 35 1.79 -12.99 1.06
N ARG A 36 1.40 -11.72 1.18
CA ARG A 36 1.51 -11.00 2.45
C ARG A 36 0.18 -11.12 3.20
N ILE A 37 0.17 -11.88 4.29
CA ILE A 37 -0.94 -11.88 5.24
C ILE A 37 -0.67 -10.71 6.20
N ASN A 38 -1.49 -9.66 6.12
CA ASN A 38 -1.47 -8.59 7.11
C ASN A 38 -2.59 -8.87 8.12
N GLY A 39 -2.26 -9.28 9.35
CA GLY A 39 -3.27 -9.50 10.39
C GLY A 39 -3.01 -10.60 11.43
N GLN A 40 -1.83 -11.23 11.45
CA GLN A 40 -1.28 -11.92 12.62
C GLN A 40 0.11 -11.36 12.93
#